data_AF-F9WG90-F1
#
_entry.id   AF-F9WG90-F1
#
_cell.length_a   1.000
_cell.length_b   1.000
_cell.length_c   1.000
_cell.angle_alpha   90.00
_cell.angle_beta   90.00
_cell.angle_gamma   90.00
#
_symmetry.space_group_name_H-M   'P 1'
#
loop_
_entity.id
_entity.type
_entity.pdbx_description
1 polymer ?
#
loop_
_entity_poly.entity_id
_entity_poly.type
_entity_poly.pdbx_seq_one_letter_code
_entity_poly.pdbx_strand_id
1 'polypeptide(L)'
;MGNSSDVQAKSTITREADVAQAIISRITREVHTILGEIKKVNTTRNIEKVKSEFAQIIFGDEGNEGDLDHGALKEVTDRGAACGNPGAAKKGEHAGNNLVVDFFCLCAMTIGAEGIENVCGVYVGGKGGKSKPDKHGWDEKNSPLGSSAMWASIKKGCRNLMHQHPKSTEEGKEILGDYVKHLKSGGVYRWDSGKQSERKRGMLGTGVVTNDGSEKGPACNGKKGSGRGQPPAGICVYYGLDNWDHNIDWLNRFKTALAMVDALNNKTANIQRDIEKLHMLLHRAEEIYETTNVISKVQNPVIPTSLQTAAKRLTAYNAAWRHPRYAHFLAPWVILLL
;
A
#
# COMPACT_ATOMS: atom_id res chain seq x y z
N MET A 1 14.35 -51.88 61.25
CA MET A 1 13.30 -51.11 60.54
C MET A 1 13.88 -49.76 60.18
N GLY A 2 13.93 -49.45 58.89
CA GLY A 2 14.40 -48.17 58.36
C GLY A 2 14.03 -48.10 56.89
N ASN A 3 12.79 -47.66 56.62
CA ASN A 3 12.27 -47.48 55.28
C ASN A 3 12.95 -46.28 54.62
N SER A 4 13.60 -46.54 53.49
CA SER A 4 14.17 -45.55 52.58
C SER A 4 13.06 -44.69 51.98
N SER A 5 13.28 -43.38 52.00
CA SER A 5 12.46 -42.34 51.36
C SER A 5 12.83 -42.07 49.89
N ASP A 6 13.54 -42.98 49.21
CA ASP A 6 14.01 -42.77 47.82
C ASP A 6 12.93 -42.88 46.74
N VAL A 7 11.72 -43.37 47.07
CA VAL A 7 10.72 -43.70 46.05
C VAL A 7 9.90 -42.48 45.59
N GLN A 8 9.84 -41.40 46.38
CA GLN A 8 8.94 -40.27 46.11
C GLN A 8 9.55 -39.19 45.19
N ALA A 9 10.88 -39.05 45.16
CA ALA A 9 11.56 -38.07 44.30
C ALA A 9 11.51 -38.45 42.81
N LYS A 10 11.69 -39.74 42.50
CA LYS A 10 11.79 -40.24 41.11
C LYS A 10 10.48 -40.11 40.32
N SER A 11 9.35 -40.38 40.96
CA SER A 11 8.01 -40.29 40.34
C SER A 11 7.62 -38.86 40.00
N THR A 12 8.10 -37.86 40.75
CA THR A 12 7.73 -36.46 40.58
C THR A 12 8.51 -35.83 39.41
N ILE A 13 9.80 -36.20 39.27
CA ILE A 13 10.68 -35.80 38.15
C ILE A 13 10.10 -36.21 36.80
N THR A 14 9.66 -37.46 36.66
CA THR A 14 9.10 -37.97 35.41
C THR A 14 7.84 -37.18 35.02
N ARG A 15 6.99 -36.84 36.01
CA ARG A 15 5.74 -36.12 35.76
C ARG A 15 5.95 -34.66 35.34
N GLU A 16 6.94 -33.97 35.92
CA GLU A 16 7.27 -32.58 35.57
C GLU A 16 7.90 -32.48 34.17
N ALA A 17 8.79 -33.43 33.83
CA ALA A 17 9.37 -33.53 32.48
C ALA A 17 8.32 -33.87 31.41
N ASP A 18 7.40 -34.81 31.69
CA ASP A 18 6.32 -35.17 30.77
C ASP A 18 5.37 -33.98 30.50
N VAL A 19 5.07 -33.19 31.53
CA VAL A 19 4.27 -31.96 31.40
C VAL A 19 5.01 -30.91 30.56
N ALA A 20 6.30 -30.67 30.84
CA ALA A 20 7.11 -29.74 30.05
C ALA A 20 7.15 -30.17 28.57
N GLN A 21 7.37 -31.46 28.30
CA GLN A 21 7.36 -32.02 26.95
C GLN A 21 6.01 -31.83 26.26
N ALA A 22 4.88 -32.08 26.94
CA ALA A 22 3.55 -31.87 26.39
C ALA A 22 3.30 -30.40 26.01
N ILE A 23 3.77 -29.45 26.84
CA ILE A 23 3.66 -28.01 26.55
C ILE A 23 4.52 -27.65 25.33
N ILE A 24 5.76 -28.13 25.26
CA ILE A 24 6.65 -27.90 24.11
C ILE A 24 6.10 -28.50 22.82
N SER A 25 5.48 -29.68 22.86
CA SER A 25 4.80 -30.27 21.71
C SER A 25 3.64 -29.40 21.22
N ARG A 26 2.86 -28.81 22.14
CA ARG A 26 1.80 -27.87 21.80
C ARG A 26 2.35 -26.59 21.17
N ILE A 27 3.40 -26.01 21.74
CA ILE A 27 4.09 -24.84 21.19
C ILE A 27 4.59 -25.15 19.77
N THR A 28 5.27 -26.29 19.59
CA THR A 28 5.78 -26.72 18.28
C THR A 28 4.68 -26.80 17.23
N ARG A 29 3.51 -27.36 17.56
CA ARG A 29 2.37 -27.44 16.63
C ARG A 29 1.82 -26.06 16.26
N GLU A 30 1.77 -25.15 17.23
CA GLU A 30 1.31 -23.78 17.01
C GLU A 30 2.29 -23.00 16.12
N VAL A 31 3.60 -23.13 16.36
CA VAL A 31 4.66 -22.57 15.51
C VAL A 31 4.55 -23.07 14.07
N HIS A 32 4.37 -24.38 13.86
CA HIS A 32 4.20 -24.94 12.52
C HIS A 32 2.98 -24.36 11.79
N THR A 33 1.89 -24.15 12.52
CA THR A 33 0.66 -23.55 11.96
C THR A 33 0.93 -22.12 11.50
N ILE A 34 1.53 -21.30 12.36
CA ILE A 34 1.85 -19.90 12.07
C ILE A 34 2.83 -19.78 10.89
N LEU A 35 3.92 -20.56 10.90
CA LEU A 35 4.88 -20.59 9.80
C LEU A 35 4.24 -21.05 8.49
N GLY A 36 3.27 -21.96 8.55
CA GLY A 36 2.48 -22.38 7.40
C GLY A 36 1.67 -21.23 6.79
N GLU A 37 1.00 -20.43 7.62
CA GLU A 37 0.24 -19.26 7.16
C GLU A 37 1.15 -18.17 6.57
N ILE A 38 2.28 -17.86 7.21
CA ILE A 38 3.26 -16.90 6.68
C ILE A 38 3.77 -17.34 5.30
N LYS A 39 4.12 -18.62 5.14
CA LYS A 39 4.63 -19.18 3.87
C LYS A 39 3.61 -19.11 2.72
N LYS A 40 2.31 -19.14 3.01
CA LYS A 40 1.26 -19.02 1.99
C LYS A 40 1.20 -17.62 1.35
N VAL A 41 1.74 -16.60 2.03
CA VAL A 41 1.71 -15.24 1.51
C VAL A 41 2.94 -14.97 0.63
N ASN A 42 2.73 -14.93 -0.68
CA ASN A 42 3.75 -14.47 -1.63
C ASN A 42 3.66 -12.96 -1.83
N THR A 43 4.25 -12.20 -0.91
CA THR A 43 4.19 -10.72 -0.89
C THR A 43 4.76 -10.11 -2.17
N THR A 44 5.90 -10.59 -2.66
CA THR A 44 6.54 -10.07 -3.88
C THR A 44 5.64 -10.21 -5.10
N ARG A 45 5.06 -11.40 -5.35
CA ARG A 45 4.16 -11.63 -6.48
C ARG A 45 2.93 -10.72 -6.41
N ASN A 46 2.38 -10.52 -5.21
CA ASN A 46 1.20 -9.69 -5.06
C ASN A 46 1.50 -8.19 -5.26
N ILE A 47 2.67 -7.71 -4.79
CA ILE A 47 3.12 -6.33 -5.04
C ILE A 47 3.30 -6.08 -6.53
N GLU A 48 3.98 -6.99 -7.25
CA GLU A 48 4.15 -6.85 -8.70
C GLU A 48 2.81 -6.88 -9.44
N LYS A 49 1.86 -7.71 -8.99
CA LYS A 49 0.49 -7.69 -9.53
C LYS A 49 -0.15 -6.31 -9.34
N VAL A 50 -0.11 -5.75 -8.14
CA VAL A 50 -0.68 -4.41 -7.87
C VAL A 50 -0.01 -3.33 -8.72
N LYS A 51 1.32 -3.36 -8.86
CA LYS A 51 2.04 -2.43 -9.74
C LYS A 51 1.57 -2.55 -11.19
N SER A 52 1.35 -3.78 -11.67
CA SER A 52 0.80 -4.03 -13.00
C SER A 52 -0.59 -3.43 -13.18
N GLU A 53 -1.48 -3.56 -12.19
CA GLU A 53 -2.81 -2.94 -12.23
C GLU A 53 -2.70 -1.41 -12.32
N PHE A 54 -1.81 -0.79 -11.55
CA PHE A 54 -1.55 0.65 -11.65
C PHE A 54 -0.96 1.07 -12.99
N ALA A 55 -0.08 0.25 -13.58
CA ALA A 55 0.43 0.50 -14.92
C ALA A 55 -0.70 0.47 -15.96
N GLN A 56 -1.64 -0.48 -15.86
CA GLN A 56 -2.79 -0.57 -16.78
C GLN A 56 -3.77 0.60 -16.65
N ILE A 57 -3.94 1.17 -15.46
CA ILE A 57 -4.72 2.41 -15.28
C ILE A 57 -4.12 3.56 -16.09
N ILE A 58 -2.78 3.64 -16.12
CA ILE A 58 -2.07 4.73 -16.79
C ILE A 58 -2.00 4.48 -18.30
N PHE A 59 -1.59 3.27 -18.70
CA PHE A 59 -1.19 2.96 -20.07
C PHE A 59 -2.18 2.05 -20.82
N GLY A 60 -3.23 1.54 -20.17
CA GLY A 60 -4.13 0.53 -20.75
C GLY A 60 -3.58 -0.90 -20.66
N ASP A 61 -4.38 -1.88 -21.10
CA ASP A 61 -4.12 -3.32 -20.91
C ASP A 61 -2.85 -3.84 -21.61
N GLU A 62 -2.48 -3.26 -22.76
CA GLU A 62 -1.30 -3.65 -23.56
C GLU A 62 -0.20 -2.57 -23.56
N GLY A 63 -0.40 -1.47 -22.84
CA GLY A 63 0.47 -0.31 -22.91
C GLY A 63 1.59 -0.32 -21.88
N ASN A 64 2.70 0.30 -22.25
CA ASN A 64 3.75 0.68 -21.31
C ASN A 64 4.29 2.05 -21.70
N GLU A 65 5.07 2.66 -20.81
CA GLU A 65 5.59 4.00 -21.02
C GLU A 65 6.54 4.14 -22.22
N GLY A 66 7.23 3.07 -22.60
CA GLY A 66 8.22 3.09 -23.68
C GLY A 66 7.62 3.14 -25.08
N ASP A 67 6.34 2.75 -25.23
CA ASP A 67 5.65 2.67 -26.51
C ASP A 67 4.17 3.03 -26.35
N LEU A 68 3.91 4.34 -26.28
CA LEU A 68 2.55 4.85 -26.13
C LEU A 68 1.75 4.70 -27.43
N ASP A 69 2.39 4.79 -28.60
CA ASP A 69 1.73 4.82 -29.91
C ASP A 69 1.10 3.46 -30.26
N HIS A 70 1.80 2.35 -29.97
CA HIS A 70 1.25 1.01 -30.13
C HIS A 70 0.54 0.49 -28.87
N GLY A 71 0.59 1.24 -27.77
CA GLY A 71 0.00 0.91 -26.48
C GLY A 71 -1.20 1.79 -26.13
N ALA A 72 -1.00 2.74 -25.21
CA ALA A 72 -2.07 3.56 -24.64
C ALA A 72 -2.86 4.39 -25.66
N LEU A 73 -2.23 4.74 -26.79
CA LEU A 73 -2.78 5.54 -27.88
C LEU A 73 -3.06 4.72 -29.14
N LYS A 74 -3.00 3.38 -29.03
CA LYS A 74 -3.37 2.48 -30.12
C LYS A 74 -4.81 2.79 -30.56
N GLU A 75 -4.99 2.96 -31.86
CA GLU A 75 -6.28 3.31 -32.51
C GLU A 75 -6.84 4.71 -32.17
N VAL A 76 -6.17 5.47 -31.29
CA VAL A 76 -6.57 6.85 -30.97
C VAL A 76 -6.17 7.76 -32.13
N THR A 77 -7.16 8.27 -32.87
CA THR A 77 -6.96 9.11 -34.05
C THR A 77 -7.59 10.49 -33.88
N ASP A 78 -8.82 10.69 -34.37
CA ASP A 78 -9.51 11.98 -34.30
C ASP A 78 -9.71 12.42 -32.85
N ARG A 79 -9.15 13.58 -32.50
CA ARG A 79 -9.19 14.08 -31.13
C ARG A 79 -10.61 14.36 -30.64
N GLY A 80 -11.47 14.90 -31.51
CA GLY A 80 -12.85 15.21 -31.16
C GLY A 80 -13.68 13.95 -30.88
N ALA A 81 -13.49 12.90 -31.67
CA ALA A 81 -14.11 11.59 -31.48
C ALA A 81 -13.54 10.89 -30.24
N ALA A 82 -12.21 10.90 -30.06
CA ALA A 82 -11.55 10.27 -28.93
C ALA A 82 -11.92 10.92 -27.58
N CYS A 83 -11.93 12.26 -27.52
CA CYS A 83 -12.17 13.02 -26.29
C CYS A 83 -13.64 13.37 -26.05
N GLY A 84 -14.48 13.32 -27.09
CA GLY A 84 -15.92 13.45 -27.00
C GLY A 84 -16.49 14.79 -27.50
N ASN A 85 -17.81 14.78 -27.68
CA ASN A 85 -18.59 15.92 -28.13
C ASN A 85 -19.70 16.23 -27.13
N PRO A 86 -19.42 17.04 -26.08
CA PRO A 86 -20.41 17.41 -25.08
C PRO A 86 -21.59 18.19 -25.65
N GLY A 87 -21.39 18.94 -26.75
CA GLY A 87 -22.46 19.61 -27.48
C GLY A 87 -23.50 18.66 -28.08
N ALA A 88 -23.04 17.50 -28.57
CA ALA A 88 -23.90 16.43 -29.06
C ALA A 88 -24.24 15.39 -27.98
N ALA A 89 -23.86 15.63 -26.71
CA ALA A 89 -23.94 14.68 -25.61
C ALA A 89 -23.30 13.30 -25.90
N LYS A 90 -22.31 13.24 -26.79
CA LYS A 90 -21.61 12.02 -27.17
C LYS A 90 -20.31 11.86 -26.38
N LYS A 91 -20.22 10.81 -25.55
CA LYS A 91 -18.99 10.39 -24.88
C LYS A 91 -17.87 10.20 -25.94
N GLY A 92 -16.64 10.50 -25.57
CA GLY A 92 -15.48 10.19 -26.40
C GLY A 92 -15.22 8.69 -26.51
N GLU A 93 -14.88 8.21 -27.71
CA GLU A 93 -14.67 6.79 -28.01
C GLU A 93 -13.53 6.18 -27.18
N HIS A 94 -12.53 7.00 -26.81
CA HIS A 94 -11.39 6.59 -25.99
C HIS A 94 -11.33 7.28 -24.62
N ALA A 95 -12.27 8.20 -24.36
CA ALA A 95 -12.36 8.91 -23.08
C ALA A 95 -12.62 7.92 -21.94
N GLY A 96 -11.72 7.91 -20.97
CA GLY A 96 -11.82 7.07 -19.78
C GLY A 96 -11.22 5.68 -19.92
N ASN A 97 -10.62 5.34 -21.06
CA ASN A 97 -9.97 4.03 -21.25
C ASN A 97 -8.68 3.93 -20.41
N ASN A 98 -7.85 4.98 -20.42
CA ASN A 98 -6.62 5.08 -19.63
C ASN A 98 -6.27 6.56 -19.35
N LEU A 99 -5.42 6.81 -18.34
CA LEU A 99 -5.06 8.18 -17.97
C LEU A 99 -4.25 8.92 -19.05
N VAL A 100 -3.41 8.23 -19.82
CA VAL A 100 -2.63 8.88 -20.89
C VAL A 100 -3.55 9.57 -21.90
N VAL A 101 -4.60 8.88 -22.37
CA VAL A 101 -5.59 9.46 -23.30
C VAL A 101 -6.29 10.67 -22.67
N ASP A 102 -6.77 10.55 -21.44
CA ASP A 102 -7.49 11.63 -20.77
C ASP A 102 -6.60 12.86 -20.54
N PHE A 103 -5.35 12.66 -20.13
CA PHE A 103 -4.37 13.74 -20.03
C PHE A 103 -4.06 14.38 -21.39
N PHE A 104 -3.98 13.59 -22.46
CA PHE A 104 -3.77 14.14 -23.80
C PHE A 104 -4.98 14.97 -24.25
N CYS A 105 -6.20 14.51 -23.98
CA CYS A 105 -7.41 15.28 -24.22
C CYS A 105 -7.38 16.64 -23.52
N LEU A 106 -6.94 16.67 -22.26
CA LEU A 106 -6.91 17.85 -21.40
C LEU A 106 -5.70 18.77 -21.57
N CYS A 107 -4.57 18.26 -22.04
CA CYS A 107 -3.30 18.98 -21.98
C CYS A 107 -2.59 19.09 -23.33
N ALA A 108 -2.76 18.13 -24.23
CA ALA A 108 -2.01 18.12 -25.49
C ALA A 108 -2.39 19.32 -26.35
N MET A 109 -1.38 19.92 -26.97
CA MET A 109 -1.58 20.98 -27.93
C MET A 109 -2.00 20.41 -29.28
N THR A 110 -2.96 21.07 -29.93
CA THR A 110 -3.25 20.80 -31.34
C THR A 110 -2.12 21.33 -32.22
N ILE A 111 -1.71 20.55 -33.21
CA ILE A 111 -0.66 20.97 -34.17
C ILE A 111 -1.18 22.15 -35.00
N GLY A 112 -0.36 23.21 -35.13
CA GLY A 112 -0.69 24.41 -35.91
C GLY A 112 -1.14 25.62 -35.07
N ALA A 113 -1.70 26.62 -35.75
CA ALA A 113 -1.97 27.94 -35.16
C ALA A 113 -3.17 27.97 -34.19
N GLU A 114 -4.07 26.99 -34.27
CA GLU A 114 -5.33 26.93 -33.52
C GLU A 114 -5.21 26.26 -32.14
N GLY A 115 -4.06 25.64 -31.86
CA GLY A 115 -3.79 24.98 -30.59
C GLY A 115 -3.57 25.97 -29.44
N ILE A 116 -4.10 25.64 -28.26
CA ILE A 116 -3.92 26.41 -27.03
C ILE A 116 -2.67 25.90 -26.30
N GLU A 117 -1.76 26.83 -25.97
CA GLU A 117 -0.53 26.52 -25.25
C GLU A 117 -0.76 26.44 -23.74
N ASN A 118 0.07 25.63 -23.05
CA ASN A 118 0.25 25.68 -21.60
C ASN A 118 -1.03 25.49 -20.76
N VAL A 119 -1.98 24.68 -21.23
CA VAL A 119 -3.32 24.57 -20.62
C VAL A 119 -3.28 23.89 -19.26
N CYS A 120 -2.40 22.91 -19.09
CA CYS A 120 -2.18 22.22 -17.82
C CYS A 120 -1.01 22.79 -17.01
N GLY A 121 -0.60 24.04 -17.27
CA GLY A 121 0.56 24.66 -16.63
C GLY A 121 1.92 24.11 -17.10
N VAL A 122 1.92 23.26 -18.14
CA VAL A 122 3.10 22.84 -18.89
C VAL A 122 2.83 22.80 -20.40
N TYR A 123 3.89 22.93 -21.21
CA TYR A 123 3.83 22.73 -22.66
C TYR A 123 3.82 21.24 -23.01
N VAL A 124 2.71 20.76 -23.57
CA VAL A 124 2.51 19.37 -23.99
C VAL A 124 2.37 19.34 -25.51
N GLY A 125 3.51 19.19 -26.19
CA GLY A 125 3.63 19.40 -27.64
C GLY A 125 4.17 20.79 -27.97
N GLY A 126 4.19 21.13 -29.25
CA GLY A 126 4.68 22.39 -29.78
C GLY A 126 4.05 22.71 -31.13
N LYS A 127 3.88 24.00 -31.41
CA LYS A 127 3.12 24.44 -32.59
C LYS A 127 3.70 23.99 -33.93
N GLY A 128 5.00 23.63 -33.98
CA GLY A 128 5.73 23.45 -35.22
C GLY A 128 5.79 24.76 -36.00
N GLY A 129 6.99 25.21 -36.37
CA GLY A 129 7.19 26.45 -37.11
C GLY A 129 8.04 26.23 -38.35
N LYS A 130 8.09 27.20 -39.26
CA LYS A 130 9.04 27.16 -40.40
C LYS A 130 10.51 26.95 -39.96
N SER A 131 10.83 27.29 -38.71
CA SER A 131 12.16 27.19 -38.08
C SER A 131 12.28 26.11 -37.00
N LYS A 132 11.22 25.34 -36.70
CA LYS A 132 11.25 24.19 -35.78
C LYS A 132 10.41 23.04 -36.40
N PRO A 133 11.08 22.06 -37.04
CA PRO A 133 10.40 21.00 -37.80
C PRO A 133 9.71 19.95 -36.93
N ASP A 134 10.08 19.84 -35.65
CA ASP A 134 9.52 18.84 -34.74
C ASP A 134 8.09 19.22 -34.33
N LYS A 135 7.13 18.77 -35.13
CA LYS A 135 5.69 18.91 -34.90
C LYS A 135 5.23 17.87 -33.88
N HIS A 136 5.46 18.13 -32.59
CA HIS A 136 4.86 17.32 -31.53
C HIS A 136 3.48 17.87 -31.15
N GLY A 137 2.46 17.04 -31.11
CA GLY A 137 1.10 17.50 -30.82
C GLY A 137 0.07 16.49 -31.30
N TRP A 138 -1.21 16.82 -31.10
CA TRP A 138 -2.31 15.99 -31.58
C TRP A 138 -3.06 16.73 -32.67
N ASP A 139 -2.94 16.28 -33.91
CA ASP A 139 -3.75 16.87 -34.98
C ASP A 139 -5.21 16.42 -34.90
N GLU A 140 -6.06 16.98 -35.75
CA GLU A 140 -7.51 16.73 -35.68
C GLU A 140 -7.90 15.33 -36.19
N LYS A 141 -7.13 14.71 -37.09
CA LYS A 141 -7.54 13.51 -37.84
C LYS A 141 -6.65 12.29 -37.64
N ASN A 142 -5.47 12.48 -37.06
CA ASN A 142 -4.44 11.48 -36.88
C ASN A 142 -4.04 11.40 -35.41
N SER A 143 -3.33 10.32 -35.09
CA SER A 143 -2.81 10.06 -33.76
C SER A 143 -1.81 11.14 -33.29
N PRO A 144 -1.62 11.29 -31.97
CA PRO A 144 -0.64 12.21 -31.41
C PRO A 144 0.78 11.92 -31.92
N LEU A 145 1.49 12.95 -32.38
CA LEU A 145 2.89 12.87 -32.81
C LEU A 145 3.84 13.24 -31.67
N GLY A 146 4.83 12.38 -31.40
CA GLY A 146 5.78 12.58 -30.29
C GLY A 146 5.17 12.36 -28.91
N SER A 147 4.27 11.37 -28.81
CA SER A 147 3.57 11.00 -27.60
C SER A 147 4.48 10.83 -26.39
N SER A 148 5.62 10.14 -26.53
CA SER A 148 6.58 9.94 -25.43
C SER A 148 7.12 11.26 -24.86
N ALA A 149 7.44 12.23 -25.71
CA ALA A 149 7.90 13.55 -25.28
C ALA A 149 6.76 14.36 -24.62
N MET A 150 5.56 14.31 -25.20
CA MET A 150 4.37 14.95 -24.63
C MET A 150 4.01 14.38 -23.25
N TRP A 151 4.05 13.06 -23.10
CA TRP A 151 3.83 12.40 -21.82
C TRP A 151 4.90 12.75 -20.79
N ALA A 152 6.18 12.83 -21.20
CA ALA A 152 7.24 13.30 -20.32
C ALA A 152 6.99 14.74 -19.80
N SER A 153 6.46 15.64 -20.64
CA SER A 153 6.03 16.98 -20.21
C SER A 153 4.90 16.94 -19.19
N ILE A 154 3.88 16.10 -19.41
CA ILE A 154 2.77 15.91 -18.45
C ILE A 154 3.32 15.44 -17.10
N LYS A 155 4.13 14.37 -17.08
CA LYS A 155 4.77 13.87 -15.86
C LYS A 155 5.62 14.94 -15.16
N LYS A 156 6.33 15.77 -15.93
CA LYS A 156 7.10 16.89 -15.38
C LYS A 156 6.16 17.91 -14.70
N GLY A 157 5.04 18.25 -15.32
CA GLY A 157 4.00 19.10 -14.73
C GLY A 157 3.45 18.51 -13.43
N CYS A 158 3.05 17.23 -13.45
CA CYS A 158 2.55 16.54 -12.25
C CYS A 158 3.59 16.53 -11.12
N ARG A 159 4.87 16.27 -11.40
CA ARG A 159 5.93 16.30 -10.38
C ARG A 159 6.11 17.66 -9.71
N ASN A 160 5.83 18.74 -10.42
CA ASN A 160 5.90 20.09 -9.84
C ASN A 160 4.70 20.39 -8.93
N LEU A 161 3.58 19.70 -9.11
CA LEU A 161 2.35 19.84 -8.31
C LEU A 161 2.26 18.83 -7.16
N MET A 162 2.89 17.65 -7.32
CA MET A 162 2.93 16.63 -6.27
C MET A 162 4.07 16.90 -5.28
N HIS A 163 3.76 17.63 -4.22
CA HIS A 163 4.73 17.89 -3.14
C HIS A 163 5.01 16.66 -2.26
N GLN A 164 4.08 15.70 -2.21
CA GLN A 164 4.23 14.44 -1.46
C GLN A 164 3.59 13.30 -2.22
N HIS A 165 4.16 12.10 -2.08
CA HIS A 165 3.55 10.87 -2.58
C HIS A 165 2.45 10.40 -1.62
N PRO A 166 1.35 9.82 -2.13
CA PRO A 166 0.31 9.24 -1.29
C PRO A 166 0.89 8.19 -0.35
N LYS A 167 0.52 8.26 0.94
CA LYS A 167 1.03 7.33 1.97
C LYS A 167 0.05 6.22 2.31
N SER A 168 -1.20 6.39 1.91
CA SER A 168 -2.31 5.49 2.22
C SER A 168 -3.22 5.29 1.01
N THR A 169 -4.00 4.22 1.05
CA THR A 169 -5.07 3.98 0.07
C THR A 169 -6.24 4.93 0.30
N GLU A 170 -6.45 5.41 1.53
CA GLU A 170 -7.42 6.43 1.90
C GLU A 170 -7.21 7.72 1.11
N GLU A 171 -5.97 8.23 1.06
CA GLU A 171 -5.63 9.40 0.22
C GLU A 171 -5.96 9.14 -1.26
N GLY A 172 -5.72 7.92 -1.75
CA GLY A 172 -6.13 7.51 -3.10
C GLY A 172 -7.65 7.53 -3.31
N LYS A 173 -8.42 7.05 -2.34
CA LYS A 173 -9.90 7.06 -2.37
C LYS A 173 -10.44 8.49 -2.34
N GLU A 174 -9.83 9.37 -1.57
CA GLU A 174 -10.17 10.80 -1.51
C GLU A 174 -9.96 11.48 -2.87
N ILE A 175 -8.81 11.24 -3.53
CA ILE A 175 -8.53 11.75 -4.88
C ILE A 175 -9.59 11.29 -5.88
N LEU A 176 -10.02 10.02 -5.82
CA LEU A 176 -11.12 9.53 -6.68
C LEU A 176 -12.45 10.22 -6.36
N GLY A 177 -12.72 10.46 -5.08
CA GLY A 177 -13.90 11.22 -4.63
C GLY A 177 -13.94 12.64 -5.19
N ASP A 178 -12.81 13.34 -5.12
CA ASP A 178 -12.65 14.69 -5.66
C ASP A 178 -12.77 14.70 -7.19
N TYR A 179 -12.16 13.74 -7.87
CA TYR A 179 -12.29 13.57 -9.31
C TYR A 179 -13.77 13.41 -9.73
N VAL A 180 -14.52 12.53 -9.06
CA VAL A 180 -15.95 12.35 -9.32
C VAL A 180 -16.76 13.62 -8.99
N LYS A 181 -16.40 14.35 -7.93
CA LYS A 181 -17.02 15.63 -7.59
C LYS A 181 -16.80 16.69 -8.68
N HIS A 182 -15.61 16.71 -9.28
CA HIS A 182 -15.32 17.58 -10.43
C HIS A 182 -16.15 17.19 -11.66
N LEU A 183 -16.32 15.91 -11.93
CA LEU A 183 -17.22 15.44 -12.99
C LEU A 183 -18.68 15.84 -12.76
N LYS A 184 -19.19 15.75 -11.51
CA LYS A 184 -20.54 16.23 -11.13
C LYS A 184 -20.69 17.73 -11.33
N SER A 185 -19.68 18.48 -10.92
CA SER A 185 -19.65 19.93 -11.07
C SER A 185 -19.55 20.35 -12.54
N GLY A 186 -18.91 19.52 -13.36
CA GLY A 186 -18.78 19.71 -14.80
C GLY A 186 -17.68 20.68 -15.21
N GLY A 187 -17.22 20.51 -16.45
CA GLY A 187 -16.27 21.38 -17.11
C GLY A 187 -16.93 22.68 -17.56
N VAL A 188 -16.12 23.71 -17.78
CA VAL A 188 -16.62 25.06 -18.10
C VAL A 188 -16.87 25.19 -19.60
N TYR A 189 -17.96 25.81 -20.01
CA TYR A 189 -18.05 26.37 -21.37
C TYR A 189 -18.38 27.86 -21.34
N ARG A 190 -17.78 28.59 -22.27
CA ARG A 190 -17.87 30.04 -22.36
C ARG A 190 -18.40 30.45 -23.72
N TRP A 191 -19.21 31.49 -23.73
CA TRP A 191 -19.60 32.17 -24.96
C TRP A 191 -18.42 32.99 -25.48
N ASP A 192 -18.23 33.01 -26.80
CA ASP A 192 -17.21 33.83 -27.46
C ASP A 192 -17.41 35.35 -27.24
N SER A 193 -18.61 35.78 -26.83
CA SER A 193 -18.88 37.16 -26.36
C SER A 193 -18.30 37.48 -24.98
N GLY A 194 -17.70 36.50 -24.28
CA GLY A 194 -17.23 36.68 -22.91
C GLY A 194 -18.35 36.68 -21.86
N LYS A 195 -19.59 36.34 -22.24
CA LYS A 195 -20.73 36.19 -21.33
C LYS A 195 -20.58 34.97 -20.40
N GLN A 196 -21.45 34.93 -19.38
CA GLN A 196 -21.48 33.99 -18.26
C GLN A 196 -21.17 32.55 -18.67
N SER A 197 -20.25 31.93 -17.94
CA SER A 197 -19.85 30.55 -18.15
C SER A 197 -20.84 29.59 -17.52
N GLU A 198 -21.28 28.60 -18.26
CA GLU A 198 -22.06 27.47 -17.75
C GLU A 198 -21.16 26.24 -17.60
N ARG A 199 -21.66 25.20 -16.93
CA ARG A 199 -20.92 23.97 -16.70
C ARG A 199 -21.61 22.77 -17.31
N LYS A 200 -20.84 21.87 -17.92
CA LYS A 200 -21.32 20.62 -18.49
C LYS A 200 -20.90 19.45 -17.61
N ARG A 201 -21.86 18.83 -16.94
CA ARG A 201 -21.65 17.61 -16.14
C ARG A 201 -21.05 16.50 -16.99
N GLY A 202 -20.13 15.72 -16.42
CA GLY A 202 -19.42 14.64 -17.10
C GLY A 202 -18.31 15.12 -18.05
N MET A 203 -18.06 16.43 -18.11
CA MET A 203 -16.93 17.02 -18.81
C MET A 203 -15.86 17.45 -17.81
N LEU A 204 -14.59 17.31 -18.19
CA LEU A 204 -13.47 18.04 -17.58
C LEU A 204 -12.85 18.98 -18.60
N GLY A 205 -12.23 20.07 -18.15
CA GLY A 205 -11.62 21.07 -19.03
C GLY A 205 -12.57 22.21 -19.42
N THR A 206 -12.25 22.88 -20.53
CA THR A 206 -12.94 24.09 -20.99
C THR A 206 -13.30 24.03 -22.47
N GLY A 207 -14.54 24.41 -22.80
CA GLY A 207 -15.01 24.63 -24.17
C GLY A 207 -15.42 26.07 -24.46
N VAL A 208 -15.46 26.44 -25.73
CA VAL A 208 -15.90 27.72 -26.26
C VAL A 208 -17.01 27.47 -27.28
N VAL A 209 -18.11 28.22 -27.15
CA VAL A 209 -19.30 28.18 -28.01
C VAL A 209 -19.59 29.55 -28.59
N THR A 210 -20.21 29.60 -29.76
CA THR A 210 -20.54 30.84 -30.47
C THR A 210 -21.92 31.39 -30.07
N ASN A 211 -22.08 32.72 -30.09
CA ASN A 211 -23.33 33.39 -29.68
C ASN A 211 -24.52 33.19 -30.63
N ASP A 212 -24.31 32.64 -31.82
CA ASP A 212 -25.28 32.53 -32.92
C ASP A 212 -26.26 31.35 -32.76
N GLY A 213 -26.41 30.83 -31.53
CA GLY A 213 -27.52 29.95 -31.19
C GLY A 213 -27.43 28.55 -31.78
N SER A 214 -26.26 28.13 -32.28
CA SER A 214 -26.06 26.72 -32.60
C SER A 214 -26.10 25.92 -31.29
N GLU A 215 -27.20 25.22 -31.04
CA GLU A 215 -27.43 24.33 -29.87
C GLU A 215 -26.35 23.26 -29.67
N LYS A 216 -25.48 23.07 -30.67
CA LYS A 216 -24.35 22.16 -30.61
C LYS A 216 -23.27 22.82 -29.76
N GLY A 217 -23.25 22.52 -28.46
CA GLY A 217 -22.20 22.93 -27.53
C GLY A 217 -20.77 22.51 -27.97
N PRO A 218 -19.75 22.69 -27.12
CA PRO A 218 -18.36 22.56 -27.57
C PRO A 218 -18.01 21.12 -27.98
N ALA A 219 -17.04 20.98 -28.89
CA ALA A 219 -16.37 19.71 -29.20
C ALA A 219 -14.98 19.69 -28.54
N CYS A 220 -14.55 18.55 -27.98
CA CYS A 220 -13.26 18.42 -27.33
C CYS A 220 -12.11 18.15 -28.32
N ASN A 221 -11.97 18.99 -29.34
CA ASN A 221 -11.02 18.83 -30.45
C ASN A 221 -9.67 19.54 -30.25
N GLY A 222 -9.45 20.18 -29.10
CA GLY A 222 -8.20 20.85 -28.75
C GLY A 222 -8.01 22.25 -29.32
N LYS A 223 -8.96 22.75 -30.11
CA LYS A 223 -8.89 24.07 -30.73
C LYS A 223 -9.40 25.16 -29.78
N LYS A 224 -8.92 26.40 -29.99
CA LYS A 224 -9.29 27.56 -29.17
C LYS A 224 -10.77 27.96 -29.27
N GLY A 225 -11.41 27.74 -30.42
CA GLY A 225 -12.82 28.07 -30.65
C GLY A 225 -13.17 29.56 -30.57
N SER A 226 -12.19 30.47 -30.59
CA SER A 226 -12.43 31.91 -30.43
C SER A 226 -12.48 32.64 -31.77
N GLY A 227 -13.66 33.05 -32.24
CA GLY A 227 -13.86 33.92 -33.40
C GLY A 227 -15.28 33.88 -33.95
N ARG A 228 -15.78 35.01 -34.47
CA ARG A 228 -17.12 35.11 -35.07
C ARG A 228 -17.20 34.14 -36.26
N GLY A 229 -18.10 33.15 -36.19
CA GLY A 229 -18.27 32.11 -37.22
C GLY A 229 -17.30 30.93 -37.17
N GLN A 230 -16.48 30.81 -36.12
CA GLN A 230 -15.65 29.62 -35.88
C GLN A 230 -16.46 28.51 -35.20
N PRO A 231 -16.24 27.23 -35.53
CA PRO A 231 -16.99 26.15 -34.90
C PRO A 231 -16.68 26.04 -33.39
N PRO A 232 -17.67 25.64 -32.56
CA PRO A 232 -17.46 25.35 -31.15
C PRO A 232 -16.33 24.34 -30.93
N ALA A 233 -15.43 24.65 -29.99
CA ALA A 233 -14.21 23.88 -29.77
C ALA A 233 -13.71 24.03 -28.34
N GLY A 234 -12.83 23.14 -27.89
CA GLY A 234 -12.33 23.17 -26.53
C GLY A 234 -11.23 22.16 -26.24
N ILE A 235 -10.57 22.39 -25.12
CA ILE A 235 -9.67 21.44 -24.49
C ILE A 235 -10.39 20.83 -23.32
N CYS A 236 -10.95 19.66 -23.56
CA CYS A 236 -11.79 18.95 -22.62
C CYS A 236 -11.72 17.45 -22.87
N VAL A 237 -12.31 16.70 -21.95
CA VAL A 237 -12.67 15.29 -22.12
C VAL A 237 -14.09 15.12 -21.60
N TYR A 238 -14.89 14.35 -22.31
CA TYR A 238 -16.30 14.16 -21.99
C TYR A 238 -16.67 12.68 -21.94
N TYR A 239 -17.13 12.25 -20.76
CA TYR A 239 -17.41 10.85 -20.44
C TYR A 239 -18.89 10.49 -20.55
N GLY A 240 -19.73 11.39 -21.07
CA GLY A 240 -21.17 11.21 -21.10
C GLY A 240 -21.88 11.66 -19.81
N LEU A 241 -23.21 11.60 -19.85
CA LEU A 241 -24.07 11.93 -18.72
C LEU A 241 -24.18 10.71 -17.80
N ASP A 242 -23.73 10.89 -16.57
CA ASP A 242 -23.84 9.91 -15.48
C ASP A 242 -23.20 8.55 -15.75
N ASN A 243 -23.31 7.66 -14.75
CA ASN A 243 -22.75 6.31 -14.76
C ASN A 243 -21.24 6.22 -15.06
N TRP A 244 -20.42 7.14 -14.52
CA TRP A 244 -18.97 7.15 -14.76
C TRP A 244 -18.23 5.95 -14.23
N ASP A 245 -18.82 5.22 -13.29
CA ASP A 245 -18.32 3.91 -12.92
C ASP A 245 -18.29 2.98 -14.15
N HIS A 246 -19.26 3.02 -15.04
CA HIS A 246 -19.22 2.22 -16.27
C HIS A 246 -18.55 2.94 -17.45
N ASN A 247 -18.58 4.27 -17.46
CA ASN A 247 -18.07 5.05 -18.59
C ASN A 247 -16.57 5.34 -18.50
N ILE A 248 -15.91 5.13 -17.35
CA ILE A 248 -14.49 5.40 -17.12
C ILE A 248 -13.81 4.12 -16.61
N ASP A 249 -13.22 3.37 -17.52
CA ASP A 249 -12.61 2.06 -17.23
C ASP A 249 -11.44 2.18 -16.25
N TRP A 250 -10.57 3.17 -16.46
CA TRP A 250 -9.41 3.36 -15.57
C TRP A 250 -9.84 3.72 -14.15
N LEU A 251 -10.99 4.38 -13.96
CA LEU A 251 -11.52 4.75 -12.64
C LEU A 251 -11.89 3.51 -11.84
N ASN A 252 -12.57 2.54 -12.46
CA ASN A 252 -12.88 1.27 -11.82
C ASN A 252 -11.63 0.46 -11.49
N ARG A 253 -10.69 0.40 -12.44
CA ARG A 253 -9.41 -0.29 -12.22
C ARG A 253 -8.65 0.34 -11.05
N PHE A 254 -8.70 1.66 -10.91
CA PHE A 254 -8.13 2.36 -9.76
C PHE A 254 -8.74 1.90 -8.44
N LYS A 255 -10.07 1.84 -8.34
CA LYS A 255 -10.75 1.35 -7.13
C LYS A 255 -10.33 -0.09 -6.79
N THR A 256 -10.26 -0.95 -7.80
CA THR A 256 -9.82 -2.34 -7.64
C THR A 256 -8.37 -2.43 -7.17
N ALA A 257 -7.46 -1.65 -7.77
CA ALA A 257 -6.06 -1.60 -7.39
C ALA A 257 -5.88 -1.13 -5.95
N LEU A 258 -6.62 -0.11 -5.50
CA LEU A 258 -6.63 0.34 -4.11
C LEU A 258 -7.11 -0.76 -3.15
N ALA A 259 -8.19 -1.47 -3.49
CA ALA A 259 -8.69 -2.58 -2.68
C ALA A 259 -7.67 -3.74 -2.59
N MET A 260 -6.90 -3.98 -3.66
CA MET A 260 -5.80 -4.95 -3.63
C MET A 260 -4.66 -4.52 -2.72
N VAL A 261 -4.30 -3.23 -2.70
CA VAL A 261 -3.34 -2.68 -1.73
C VAL A 261 -3.84 -2.85 -0.30
N ASP A 262 -5.10 -2.54 -0.02
CA ASP A 262 -5.72 -2.74 1.30
C ASP A 262 -5.62 -4.20 1.76
N ALA A 263 -5.98 -5.12 0.87
CA ALA A 263 -5.89 -6.54 1.14
C ALA A 263 -4.45 -6.99 1.44
N LEU A 264 -3.46 -6.39 0.78
CA LEU A 264 -2.05 -6.66 1.05
C LEU A 264 -1.58 -6.07 2.37
N ASN A 265 -1.95 -4.83 2.69
CA ASN A 265 -1.63 -4.20 3.95
C ASN A 265 -2.18 -5.01 5.13
N ASN A 266 -3.42 -5.51 5.01
CA ASN A 266 -4.02 -6.39 6.02
C ASN A 266 -3.26 -7.72 6.17
N LYS A 267 -2.82 -8.34 5.07
CA LYS A 267 -2.00 -9.56 5.12
C LYS A 267 -0.65 -9.29 5.79
N THR A 268 0.00 -8.18 5.45
CA THR A 268 1.28 -7.76 6.06
C THR A 268 1.12 -7.53 7.56
N ALA A 269 0.03 -6.87 7.99
CA ALA A 269 -0.27 -6.67 9.41
C ALA A 269 -0.51 -8.00 10.15
N ASN A 270 -1.19 -8.97 9.52
CA ASN A 270 -1.34 -10.30 10.09
C ASN A 270 -0.01 -11.05 10.22
N ILE A 271 0.85 -11.00 9.20
CA ILE A 271 2.20 -11.58 9.27
C ILE A 271 3.01 -10.95 10.40
N GLN A 272 2.92 -9.63 10.58
CA GLN A 272 3.62 -8.94 11.66
C GLN A 272 3.16 -9.45 13.03
N ARG A 273 1.85 -9.59 13.24
CA ARG A 273 1.27 -10.16 14.47
C ARG A 273 1.68 -11.62 14.68
N ASP A 274 1.75 -12.40 13.60
CA ASP A 274 2.21 -13.78 13.64
C ASP A 274 3.69 -13.89 14.04
N ILE A 275 4.55 -12.99 13.56
CA ILE A 275 5.96 -12.89 13.96
C ILE A 275 6.07 -12.54 15.45
N GLU A 276 5.31 -11.57 15.94
CA GLU A 276 5.27 -11.22 17.37
C GLU A 276 4.86 -12.43 18.23
N LYS A 277 3.85 -13.18 17.77
CA LYS A 277 3.42 -14.41 18.45
C LYS A 277 4.49 -15.48 18.45
N LEU A 278 5.25 -15.64 17.37
CA LEU A 278 6.39 -16.56 17.32
C LEU A 278 7.46 -16.17 18.35
N HIS A 279 7.77 -14.88 18.52
CA HIS A 279 8.70 -14.43 19.56
C HIS A 279 8.20 -14.73 20.97
N MET A 280 6.90 -14.55 21.24
CA MET A 280 6.33 -14.93 22.55
C MET A 280 6.41 -16.44 22.81
N LEU A 281 6.14 -17.25 21.78
CA LEU A 281 6.24 -18.71 21.88
C LEU A 281 7.68 -19.17 22.10
N LEU A 282 8.65 -18.51 21.48
CA LEU A 282 10.08 -18.73 21.70
C LEU A 282 10.46 -18.45 23.16
N HIS A 283 10.12 -17.27 23.69
CA HIS A 283 10.40 -16.93 25.09
C HIS A 283 9.75 -17.91 26.07
N ARG A 284 8.50 -18.31 25.81
CA ARG A 284 7.84 -19.33 26.64
C ARG A 284 8.56 -20.67 26.60
N ALA A 285 9.08 -21.09 25.45
CA ALA A 285 9.85 -22.32 25.33
C ALA A 285 11.19 -22.21 26.09
N GLU A 286 11.86 -21.05 26.03
CA GLU A 286 13.07 -20.74 26.81
C GLU A 286 12.81 -20.80 28.32
N GLU A 287 11.71 -20.21 28.80
CA GLU A 287 11.32 -20.27 30.21
C GLU A 287 11.07 -21.71 30.70
N ILE A 288 10.39 -22.53 29.88
CA ILE A 288 10.15 -23.95 30.20
C ILE A 288 11.48 -24.69 30.28
N TYR A 289 12.39 -24.43 29.33
CA TYR A 289 13.71 -25.04 29.31
C TYR A 289 14.50 -24.69 30.58
N GLU A 290 14.58 -23.40 30.93
CA GLU A 290 15.31 -22.95 32.13
C GLU A 290 14.68 -23.47 33.42
N THR A 291 13.35 -23.47 33.52
CA THR A 291 12.63 -23.99 34.70
C THR A 291 12.91 -25.50 34.87
N THR A 292 12.84 -26.26 33.78
CA THR A 292 13.13 -27.70 33.80
C THR A 292 14.61 -27.97 34.15
N ASN A 293 15.52 -27.13 33.65
CA ASN A 293 16.95 -27.20 33.96
C ASN A 293 17.20 -26.94 35.46
N VAL A 294 16.60 -25.91 36.04
CA VAL A 294 16.70 -25.61 37.49
C VAL A 294 16.13 -26.73 38.34
N ILE A 295 14.94 -27.25 38.02
CA ILE A 295 14.33 -28.40 38.72
C ILE A 295 15.29 -29.60 38.72
N SER A 296 15.90 -29.90 37.56
CA SER A 296 16.86 -31.01 37.44
C SER A 296 18.12 -30.83 38.30
N LYS A 297 18.61 -29.59 38.46
CA LYS A 297 19.79 -29.24 39.27
C LYS A 297 19.51 -29.25 40.77
N VAL A 298 18.31 -28.84 41.20
CA VAL A 298 17.90 -28.83 42.61
C VAL A 298 17.63 -30.26 43.11
N GLN A 299 17.05 -31.12 42.27
CA GLN A 299 16.70 -32.49 42.65
C GLN A 299 17.85 -33.48 42.50
N ASN A 300 18.87 -33.19 41.68
CA ASN A 300 20.16 -33.90 41.65
C ASN A 300 21.29 -33.00 42.18
N PRO A 301 21.32 -32.64 43.47
CA PRO A 301 22.41 -31.86 44.01
C PRO A 301 23.70 -32.69 43.87
N VAL A 302 24.69 -32.14 43.16
CA VAL A 302 26.07 -32.65 43.28
C VAL A 302 26.50 -32.33 44.70
N ILE A 303 26.30 -33.27 45.62
CA ILE A 303 26.80 -33.16 46.99
C ILE A 303 28.32 -33.17 46.87
N PRO A 304 29.03 -32.07 47.16
CA PRO A 304 30.49 -32.08 47.19
C PRO A 304 30.93 -33.11 48.21
N THR A 305 31.88 -33.98 47.86
CA THR A 305 32.42 -35.03 48.74
C THR A 305 32.92 -34.48 50.09
N SER A 306 33.19 -33.17 50.17
CA SER A 306 33.53 -32.46 51.40
C SER A 306 32.40 -32.37 52.43
N LEU A 307 31.12 -32.28 52.01
CA LEU A 307 29.98 -32.18 52.93
C LEU A 307 29.64 -33.52 53.60
N GLN A 308 29.81 -34.65 52.89
CA GLN A 308 29.67 -35.99 53.49
C GLN A 308 30.79 -36.28 54.51
N THR A 309 31.99 -35.74 54.28
CA THR A 309 33.14 -35.94 55.19
C THR A 309 33.03 -35.05 56.43
N ALA A 310 32.49 -33.83 56.30
CA ALA A 310 32.23 -32.93 57.42
C ALA A 310 31.13 -33.44 58.36
N ALA A 311 30.03 -34.00 57.82
CA ALA A 311 28.95 -34.58 58.62
C ALA A 311 29.40 -35.85 59.39
N LYS A 312 30.27 -36.68 58.80
CA LYS A 312 30.90 -37.82 59.50
C LYS A 312 31.89 -37.38 60.58
N ARG A 313 32.58 -36.25 60.41
CA ARG A 313 33.47 -35.69 61.46
C ARG A 313 32.70 -35.08 62.64
N LEU A 314 31.54 -34.46 62.41
CA LEU A 314 30.69 -33.89 63.46
C LEU A 314 30.01 -34.95 64.35
N THR A 315 29.73 -36.13 63.81
CA THR A 315 29.15 -37.25 64.57
C THR A 315 30.19 -38.07 65.33
N ALA A 316 31.45 -38.13 64.86
CA ALA A 316 32.55 -38.77 65.58
C ALA A 316 33.06 -37.97 66.79
N TYR A 317 32.98 -36.62 66.75
CA TYR A 317 33.49 -35.77 67.83
C TYR A 317 32.59 -35.77 69.09
N ASN A 318 31.30 -36.10 68.96
CA ASN A 318 30.34 -36.12 70.07
C ASN A 318 30.27 -37.45 70.83
N ALA A 319 30.96 -38.51 70.39
CA ALA A 319 30.95 -39.82 71.05
C ALA A 319 32.15 -40.07 71.98
N ALA A 320 33.09 -39.12 72.11
CA ALA A 320 34.36 -39.36 72.80
C ALA A 320 34.51 -38.72 74.20
N TRP A 321 33.58 -37.91 74.72
CA TRP A 321 33.74 -37.28 76.05
C TRP A 321 32.51 -37.42 76.97
N ARG A 322 32.47 -38.51 77.73
CA ARG A 322 31.82 -38.66 79.04
C ARG A 322 32.78 -39.55 79.84
N HIS A 323 33.56 -39.10 80.83
CA HIS A 323 33.32 -38.39 82.09
C HIS A 323 34.69 -37.85 82.61
N PRO A 324 34.83 -36.85 83.53
CA PRO A 324 34.11 -36.85 84.82
C PRO A 324 33.82 -35.47 85.51
N ARG A 325 32.94 -35.56 86.52
CA ARG A 325 32.96 -34.92 87.85
C ARG A 325 33.03 -33.39 88.01
N TYR A 326 32.00 -32.92 88.74
CA TYR A 326 31.90 -31.74 89.62
C TYR A 326 31.66 -30.34 89.02
N ALA A 327 30.70 -29.69 89.69
CA ALA A 327 30.62 -28.26 90.02
C ALA A 327 29.91 -27.27 89.07
N HIS A 328 28.66 -26.99 89.48
CA HIS A 328 28.03 -25.66 89.67
C HIS A 328 27.60 -24.78 88.48
N PHE A 329 26.26 -24.68 88.36
CA PHE A 329 25.45 -23.46 88.34
C PHE A 329 26.09 -22.16 87.78
N LEU A 330 25.53 -21.64 86.68
CA LEU A 330 24.65 -20.46 86.65
C LEU A 330 24.32 -20.09 85.18
N ALA A 331 23.02 -19.87 84.91
CA ALA A 331 22.55 -19.06 83.78
C ALA A 331 22.71 -17.56 84.15
N PRO A 332 22.86 -16.63 83.18
CA PRO A 332 21.71 -16.04 82.48
C PRO A 332 21.99 -15.81 80.97
N TRP A 333 21.00 -15.90 80.06
CA TRP A 333 20.09 -14.82 79.61
C TRP A 333 20.77 -13.53 79.11
N VAL A 334 20.25 -13.03 77.97
CA VAL A 334 20.21 -11.63 77.47
C VAL A 334 21.40 -11.20 76.57
N ILE A 335 21.32 -10.51 75.43
CA ILE A 335 20.32 -9.99 74.46
C ILE A 335 21.16 -9.25 73.35
N LEU A 336 20.56 -8.94 72.18
CA LEU A 336 20.83 -7.83 71.22
C LEU A 336 21.99 -7.89 70.19
N LEU A 337 21.53 -7.95 68.93
CA LEU A 337 21.88 -7.14 67.74
C LEU A 337 23.21 -6.37 67.68
N LEU A 338 23.99 -6.68 66.63
CA LEU A 338 24.42 -5.73 65.60
C LEU A 338 24.75 -6.46 64.29
#